data_AF-A0A1C7P9V3-F1
#
_entry.id   AF-A0A1C7P9V3-F1
#
_cell.length_a   1.000
_cell.length_b   1.000
_cell.length_c   1.000
_cell.angle_alpha   90.00
_cell.angle_beta   90.00
_cell.angle_gamma   90.00
#
_symmetry.space_group_name_H-M   'P 1'
#
loop_
_entity.id
_entity.type
_entity.pdbx_description
1 polymer ?
#
loop_
_entity_poly.entity_id
_entity_poly.type
_entity_poly.pdbx_seq_one_letter_code
_entity_poly.pdbx_strand_id
1 'polypeptide(L)'
;MADNIRNNLQNVSIGGNFVGGNQTVHHHHHRETASTAAEKNAAATPKEATVFLSYCRANSDEADSIERRLSDAGLIVKRDIRDLPPWQSILAFMQSIRDQDVAVLLISDAYLKSHACMYEVMEIMKEKDYHDRILPVVIERGIYNRAKQIEYIAHWQHEAEQYKTAMQTIESENQNDMPKALKQMKQIAASMEEFLKAVASKNNPDISDAGDAIIAHLKHRNLLPR
;
A
#
# COMPACT_ATOMS: atom_id res chain seq x y z
N MET A 1 -3.67 -9.46 36.73
CA MET A 1 -4.38 -10.12 35.61
C MET A 1 -4.80 -8.99 34.69
N ALA A 2 -4.18 -8.86 33.51
CA ALA A 2 -4.53 -7.81 32.55
C ALA A 2 -5.48 -8.46 31.53
N ASP A 3 -6.74 -8.03 31.53
CA ASP A 3 -7.70 -8.47 30.54
C ASP A 3 -7.34 -7.84 29.20
N ASN A 4 -6.90 -8.68 28.26
CA ASN A 4 -6.63 -8.29 26.89
C ASN A 4 -7.96 -8.01 26.18
N ILE A 5 -8.36 -6.74 26.08
CA ILE A 5 -9.46 -6.33 25.22
C ILE A 5 -8.98 -6.41 23.76
N ARG A 6 -9.45 -7.43 23.03
CA ARG A 6 -9.25 -7.56 21.58
C ARG A 6 -10.34 -6.80 20.84
N ASN A 7 -9.98 -5.74 20.11
CA ASN A 7 -10.87 -5.17 19.12
C ASN A 7 -10.91 -6.07 17.89
N ASN A 8 -12.03 -6.78 17.70
CA ASN A 8 -12.28 -7.57 16.50
C ASN A 8 -12.72 -6.65 15.36
N LEU A 9 -11.80 -6.35 14.44
CA LEU A 9 -12.08 -5.53 13.26
C LEU A 9 -12.43 -6.35 12.02
N GLN A 10 -12.64 -7.68 12.15
CA GLN A 10 -13.21 -8.49 11.08
C GLN A 10 -14.57 -7.89 10.68
N ASN A 11 -14.69 -7.52 9.40
CA ASN A 11 -15.87 -6.94 8.76
C ASN A 11 -16.21 -5.47 9.11
N VAL A 12 -15.26 -4.68 9.66
CA VAL A 12 -15.52 -3.24 9.90
C VAL A 12 -15.16 -2.40 8.68
N SER A 13 -16.15 -2.07 7.83
CA SER A 13 -16.02 -1.17 6.68
C SER A 13 -15.94 0.30 7.08
N ILE A 14 -14.78 0.95 6.89
CA ILE A 14 -14.66 2.42 6.99
C ILE A 14 -14.44 2.97 5.57
N GLY A 15 -15.31 3.89 5.13
CA GLY A 15 -15.18 4.52 3.81
C GLY A 15 -15.33 3.56 2.62
N GLY A 16 -16.06 2.46 2.80
CA GLY A 16 -16.48 1.58 1.71
C GLY A 16 -15.50 0.50 1.25
N ASN A 17 -14.59 0.01 2.12
CA ASN A 17 -14.03 -1.38 2.11
C ASN A 17 -12.69 -1.54 2.86
N PHE A 18 -12.29 -0.64 3.77
CA PHE A 18 -11.24 -0.99 4.74
C PHE A 18 -11.81 -2.02 5.72
N VAL A 19 -11.11 -3.11 6.01
CA VAL A 19 -11.43 -4.02 7.12
C VAL A 19 -10.17 -4.10 7.98
N GLY A 20 -10.20 -3.54 9.19
CA GLY A 20 -9.04 -3.55 10.08
C GLY A 20 -8.72 -4.96 10.59
N GLY A 21 -7.49 -5.19 11.06
CA GLY A 21 -7.07 -6.42 11.76
C GLY A 21 -6.92 -6.20 13.27
N ASN A 22 -6.93 -7.28 14.05
CA ASN A 22 -6.74 -7.23 15.51
C ASN A 22 -5.35 -6.69 15.87
N GLN A 23 -5.27 -5.72 16.79
CA GLN A 23 -4.00 -5.22 17.32
C GLN A 23 -3.64 -5.86 18.66
N THR A 24 -2.36 -6.18 18.87
CA THR A 24 -1.78 -6.56 20.16
C THR A 24 -0.99 -5.37 20.70
N VAL A 25 -1.39 -4.84 21.86
CA VAL A 25 -0.78 -3.66 22.47
C VAL A 25 0.38 -4.07 23.38
N HIS A 26 1.61 -3.67 23.04
CA HIS A 26 2.74 -3.71 23.96
C HIS A 26 2.98 -2.31 24.53
N HIS A 27 2.74 -2.13 25.83
CA HIS A 27 3.11 -0.90 26.54
C HIS A 27 4.61 -0.86 26.76
N HIS A 28 5.31 0.06 26.10
CA HIS A 28 6.66 0.45 26.47
C HIS A 28 6.65 1.84 27.10
N HIS A 29 7.13 1.94 28.33
CA HIS A 29 7.35 3.20 29.03
C HIS A 29 8.43 4.01 28.32
N HIS A 30 8.06 5.18 27.81
CA HIS A 30 9.00 6.18 27.33
C HIS A 30 9.80 6.72 28.52
N ARG A 31 11.13 6.60 28.45
CA ARG A 31 12.04 7.33 29.35
C ARG A 31 12.63 8.49 28.55
N GLU A 32 12.21 9.70 28.87
CA GLU A 32 12.87 10.92 28.40
C GLU A 32 14.29 10.99 28.98
N THR A 33 15.27 11.31 28.14
CA THR A 33 16.53 11.91 28.60
C THR A 33 16.88 13.09 27.72
N ALA A 34 17.34 14.14 28.40
CA ALA A 34 17.42 15.51 27.94
C ALA A 34 18.57 15.78 26.97
N SER A 35 18.35 16.83 26.16
CA SER A 35 19.31 17.49 25.26
C SER A 35 20.47 18.14 26.02
N THR A 36 21.70 17.98 25.51
CA THR A 36 22.77 18.99 25.65
C THR A 36 23.51 19.13 24.32
N ALA A 37 23.86 20.38 23.99
CA ALA A 37 24.44 20.80 22.72
C ALA A 37 25.98 20.80 22.75
N ALA A 38 26.58 20.02 21.85
CA ALA A 38 27.94 20.08 21.26
C ALA A 38 28.08 18.73 20.51
N GLU A 39 28.34 18.58 19.22
CA GLU A 39 29.39 19.16 18.38
C GLU A 39 29.00 19.06 16.89
N LYS A 40 29.37 20.08 16.12
CA LYS A 40 29.35 20.07 14.66
C LYS A 40 30.47 19.18 14.15
N ASN A 41 30.14 17.96 13.74
CA ASN A 41 30.75 17.19 12.64
C ASN A 41 30.12 15.79 12.61
N ALA A 42 28.85 15.70 12.21
CA ALA A 42 28.27 14.42 11.82
C ALA A 42 28.49 14.27 10.32
N ALA A 43 29.31 13.30 9.91
CA ALA A 43 29.15 12.71 8.59
C ALA A 43 27.65 12.38 8.44
N ALA A 44 27.01 12.86 7.37
CA ALA A 44 25.60 12.60 7.15
C ALA A 44 25.39 11.09 7.27
N THR A 45 24.63 10.67 8.29
CA THR A 45 24.20 9.28 8.40
C THR A 45 23.53 8.93 7.07
N PRO A 46 23.90 7.82 6.41
CA PRO A 46 23.30 7.46 5.14
C PRO A 46 21.78 7.46 5.34
N LYS A 47 21.06 8.21 4.50
CA LYS A 47 19.59 8.19 4.53
C LYS A 47 19.17 6.75 4.33
N GLU A 48 18.58 6.15 5.35
CA GLU A 48 18.04 4.79 5.26
C GLU A 48 16.91 4.80 4.22
N ALA A 49 17.07 4.02 3.16
CA ALA A 49 16.07 3.98 2.10
C ALA A 49 14.77 3.36 2.61
N THR A 50 13.66 4.00 2.30
CA THR A 50 12.34 3.57 2.76
C THR A 50 11.54 2.89 1.65
N VAL A 51 10.86 1.80 2.02
CA VAL A 51 10.02 1.01 1.12
C VAL A 51 8.60 1.00 1.65
N PHE A 52 7.64 1.46 0.83
CA PHE A 52 6.22 1.19 1.10
C PHE A 52 5.87 -0.20 0.56
N LEU A 53 5.45 -1.13 1.42
CA LEU A 53 5.00 -2.45 0.98
C LEU A 53 3.47 -2.48 0.93
N SER A 54 2.93 -2.34 -0.28
CA SER A 54 1.49 -2.40 -0.57
C SER A 54 1.08 -3.81 -0.98
N TYR A 55 0.13 -4.39 -0.26
CA TYR A 55 -0.35 -5.76 -0.47
C TYR A 55 -1.80 -5.90 -0.02
N CYS A 56 -2.49 -6.91 -0.53
CA CYS A 56 -3.77 -7.32 0.02
C CYS A 56 -3.54 -8.26 1.20
N ARG A 57 -4.36 -8.22 2.25
CA ARG A 57 -4.25 -9.13 3.40
C ARG A 57 -4.29 -10.62 3.02
N ALA A 58 -4.92 -10.95 1.90
CA ALA A 58 -4.91 -12.31 1.34
C ALA A 58 -3.49 -12.80 0.96
N ASN A 59 -2.51 -11.89 0.88
CA ASN A 59 -1.12 -12.14 0.54
C ASN A 59 -0.17 -11.71 1.68
N SER A 60 -0.60 -11.89 2.93
CA SER A 60 0.19 -11.49 4.10
C SER A 60 1.46 -12.33 4.25
N ASP A 61 1.40 -13.63 3.95
CA ASP A 61 2.55 -14.52 4.07
C ASP A 61 3.67 -14.15 3.08
N GLU A 62 3.30 -13.80 1.85
CA GLU A 62 4.24 -13.29 0.85
C GLU A 62 4.83 -11.94 1.27
N ALA A 63 3.99 -11.04 1.79
CA ALA A 63 4.44 -9.74 2.31
C ALA A 63 5.41 -9.90 3.49
N ASP A 64 5.13 -10.80 4.43
CA ASP A 64 6.00 -11.10 5.58
C ASP A 64 7.35 -11.66 5.13
N SER A 65 7.35 -12.52 4.11
CA SER A 65 8.58 -13.08 3.54
C SER A 65 9.47 -12.00 2.90
N ILE A 66 8.87 -11.15 2.06
CA ILE A 66 9.57 -10.04 1.41
C ILE A 66 10.08 -9.06 2.46
N GLU A 67 9.23 -8.64 3.39
CA GLU A 67 9.61 -7.71 4.44
C GLU A 67 10.82 -8.20 5.24
N ARG A 68 10.81 -9.46 5.68
CA ARG A 68 11.92 -10.05 6.43
C ARG A 68 13.22 -9.89 5.65
N ARG A 69 13.19 -10.27 4.36
CA ARG A 69 14.36 -10.20 3.49
C ARG A 69 14.87 -8.77 3.30
N LEU A 70 13.98 -7.80 3.13
CA LEU A 70 14.33 -6.38 2.99
C LEU A 70 14.88 -5.79 4.29
N SER A 71 14.28 -6.14 5.43
CA SER A 71 14.71 -5.69 6.76
C SER A 71 16.10 -6.24 7.10
N ASP A 72 16.38 -7.50 6.77
CA ASP A 72 17.71 -8.12 6.92
C ASP A 72 18.79 -7.40 6.07
N ALA A 73 18.39 -6.69 5.02
CA ALA A 73 19.26 -5.87 4.18
C ALA A 73 19.38 -4.41 4.65
N GLY A 74 18.76 -4.04 5.78
CA GLY A 74 18.84 -2.70 6.37
C GLY A 74 17.86 -1.68 5.79
N LEU A 75 16.79 -2.12 5.12
CA LEU A 75 15.74 -1.23 4.61
C LEU A 75 14.67 -0.97 5.67
N ILE A 76 14.14 0.25 5.69
CA ILE A 76 12.95 0.57 6.50
C ILE A 76 11.70 0.20 5.68
N VAL A 77 11.01 -0.85 6.06
CA VAL A 77 9.76 -1.27 5.41
C VAL A 77 8.54 -0.71 6.15
N LYS A 78 7.71 0.04 5.43
CA LYS A 78 6.45 0.62 5.90
C LYS A 78 5.26 -0.26 5.51
N ARG A 79 4.45 -0.64 6.51
CA ARG A 79 3.24 -1.48 6.35
C ARG A 79 2.11 -1.03 7.25
N ASP A 80 0.88 -1.21 6.78
CA ASP A 80 -0.36 -0.92 7.48
C ASP A 80 -0.51 -1.64 8.83
N ILE A 81 -0.06 -2.90 8.93
CA ILE A 81 -0.17 -3.73 10.15
C ILE A 81 0.67 -3.18 11.31
N ARG A 82 1.78 -2.48 11.05
CA ARG A 82 2.73 -2.02 12.10
C ARG A 82 2.78 -0.50 12.24
N ASP A 83 2.71 0.25 11.14
CA ASP A 83 2.91 1.70 11.14
C ASP A 83 1.59 2.50 11.31
N LEU A 84 0.46 1.82 11.58
CA LEU A 84 -0.81 2.44 11.94
C LEU A 84 -1.17 2.18 13.41
N PRO A 85 -0.66 3.00 14.36
CA PRO A 85 -1.10 2.98 15.76
C PRO A 85 -2.62 3.12 15.91
N PRO A 86 -3.19 2.69 17.06
CA PRO A 86 -4.60 2.98 17.37
C PRO A 86 -4.91 4.47 17.20
N TRP A 87 -6.08 4.77 16.62
CA TRP A 87 -6.60 6.13 16.39
C TRP A 87 -5.90 6.95 15.30
N GLN A 88 -4.94 6.38 14.56
CA GLN A 88 -4.34 7.02 13.40
C GLN A 88 -5.20 6.88 12.13
N SER A 89 -5.05 7.84 11.22
CA SER A 89 -5.81 7.86 9.97
C SER A 89 -5.21 6.90 8.95
N ILE A 90 -5.96 5.85 8.60
CA ILE A 90 -5.62 4.91 7.53
C ILE A 90 -5.37 5.66 6.22
N LEU A 91 -6.19 6.68 5.93
CA LEU A 91 -6.05 7.51 4.73
C LEU A 91 -4.72 8.27 4.72
N ALA A 92 -4.28 8.79 5.87
CA ALA A 92 -2.99 9.47 5.98
C ALA A 92 -1.83 8.47 5.75
N PHE A 93 -1.93 7.25 6.28
CA PHE A 93 -0.95 6.20 6.01
C PHE A 93 -0.88 5.86 4.52
N MET A 94 -2.02 5.65 3.85
CA MET A 94 -2.06 5.32 2.42
C MET A 94 -1.47 6.44 1.55
N GLN A 95 -1.66 7.70 1.94
CA GLN A 95 -1.06 8.85 1.25
C GLN A 95 0.46 8.90 1.40
N SER A 96 1.01 8.36 2.50
CA SER A 96 2.46 8.34 2.76
C SER A 96 3.25 7.46 1.79
N ILE A 97 2.60 6.66 0.94
CA ILE A 97 3.24 5.96 -0.19
C ILE A 97 4.03 6.95 -1.08
N ARG A 98 3.55 8.19 -1.18
CA ARG A 98 4.17 9.27 -1.96
C ARG A 98 5.44 9.83 -1.31
N ASP A 99 5.67 9.55 -0.03
CA ASP A 99 6.83 10.02 0.72
C ASP A 99 7.97 8.99 0.78
N GLN A 100 7.73 7.74 0.35
CA GLN A 100 8.73 6.67 0.39
C GLN A 100 9.62 6.65 -0.85
N ASP A 101 10.87 6.21 -0.73
CA ASP A 101 11.80 6.18 -1.86
C ASP A 101 11.32 5.23 -2.98
N VAL A 102 10.72 4.09 -2.61
CA VAL A 102 10.05 3.16 -3.53
C VAL A 102 8.77 2.55 -2.92
N ALA A 103 7.89 2.08 -3.79
CA ALA A 103 6.69 1.31 -3.42
C ALA A 103 6.74 -0.09 -4.04
N VAL A 104 6.78 -1.12 -3.22
CA VAL A 104 6.64 -2.52 -3.64
C VAL A 104 5.16 -2.88 -3.64
N LEU A 105 4.65 -3.36 -4.78
CA LEU A 105 3.22 -3.66 -4.96
C LEU A 105 3.04 -5.17 -5.19
N LEU A 106 2.34 -5.88 -4.30
CA LEU A 106 2.03 -7.30 -4.49
C LEU A 106 0.76 -7.46 -5.33
N ILE A 107 0.93 -7.59 -6.65
CA ILE A 107 -0.16 -7.58 -7.63
C ILE A 107 -0.81 -8.97 -7.70
N SER A 108 -1.86 -9.18 -6.91
CA SER A 108 -2.76 -10.33 -6.96
C SER A 108 -4.15 -9.95 -7.48
N ASP A 109 -5.01 -10.92 -7.77
CA ASP A 109 -6.42 -10.66 -8.12
C ASP A 109 -7.15 -9.89 -7.01
N ALA A 110 -6.93 -10.29 -5.75
CA ALA A 110 -7.49 -9.62 -4.58
C ALA A 110 -6.96 -8.20 -4.40
N TYR A 111 -5.69 -7.95 -4.74
CA TYR A 111 -5.11 -6.61 -4.75
C TYR A 111 -5.80 -5.71 -5.78
N LEU A 112 -5.94 -6.18 -7.03
CA LEU A 112 -6.51 -5.41 -8.14
C LEU A 112 -8.01 -5.12 -7.97
N LYS A 113 -8.70 -5.87 -7.11
CA LYS A 113 -10.12 -5.68 -6.74
C LYS A 113 -10.31 -5.00 -5.38
N SER A 114 -9.22 -4.68 -4.67
CA SER A 114 -9.27 -4.04 -3.35
C SER A 114 -9.31 -2.51 -3.50
N HIS A 115 -10.32 -1.86 -2.92
CA HIS A 115 -10.41 -0.40 -2.90
C HIS A 115 -9.23 0.24 -2.16
N ALA A 116 -8.77 -0.38 -1.07
CA ALA A 116 -7.64 0.14 -0.32
C ALA A 116 -6.36 0.12 -1.17
N CYS A 117 -6.03 -1.03 -1.75
CA CYS A 117 -4.85 -1.18 -2.61
C CYS A 117 -4.91 -0.25 -3.83
N MET A 118 -6.09 -0.16 -4.47
CA MET A 118 -6.25 0.71 -5.64
C MET A 118 -6.21 2.19 -5.28
N TYR A 119 -6.63 2.59 -4.09
CA TYR A 119 -6.45 3.97 -3.63
C TYR A 119 -4.96 4.32 -3.47
N GLU A 120 -4.13 3.44 -2.89
CA GLU A 120 -2.68 3.64 -2.81
C GLU A 120 -2.05 3.77 -4.20
N VAL A 121 -2.50 2.95 -5.16
CA VAL A 121 -2.09 3.06 -6.57
C VAL A 121 -2.49 4.41 -7.16
N MET A 122 -3.71 4.90 -6.91
CA MET A 122 -4.15 6.22 -7.38
C MET A 122 -3.37 7.37 -6.73
N GLU A 123 -2.92 7.23 -5.48
CA GLU A 123 -2.07 8.24 -4.84
C GLU A 123 -0.66 8.27 -5.45
N ILE A 124 -0.02 7.12 -5.65
CA ILE A 124 1.33 7.09 -6.23
C ILE A 124 1.33 7.49 -7.71
N MET A 125 0.28 7.19 -8.48
CA MET A 125 0.15 7.61 -9.89
C MET A 125 0.03 9.13 -10.09
N LYS A 126 -0.20 9.92 -9.03
CA LYS A 126 -0.15 11.39 -9.10
C LYS A 126 1.28 11.92 -9.17
N GLU A 127 2.27 11.09 -8.88
CA GLU A 127 3.68 11.46 -8.94
C GLU A 127 4.18 11.38 -10.37
N LYS A 128 4.91 12.42 -10.81
CA LYS A 128 5.38 12.55 -12.20
C LYS A 128 6.21 11.33 -12.66
N ASP A 129 7.00 10.78 -11.76
CA ASP A 129 7.94 9.69 -12.03
C ASP A 129 7.51 8.38 -11.36
N TYR A 130 6.20 8.17 -11.16
CA TYR A 130 5.68 7.01 -10.42
C TYR A 130 6.13 5.67 -11.02
N HIS A 131 6.31 5.58 -12.34
CA HIS A 131 6.75 4.38 -13.03
C HIS A 131 8.10 3.86 -12.51
N ASP A 132 9.01 4.76 -12.11
CA ASP A 132 10.33 4.40 -11.58
C ASP A 132 10.28 4.14 -10.07
N ARG A 133 9.22 4.58 -9.40
CA ARG A 133 9.04 4.41 -7.95
C ARG A 133 8.34 3.11 -7.59
N ILE A 134 7.52 2.56 -8.49
CA ILE A 134 6.82 1.30 -8.25
C ILE A 134 7.69 0.09 -8.65
N LEU A 135 7.73 -0.90 -7.77
CA LEU A 135 8.37 -2.20 -7.95
C LEU A 135 7.29 -3.29 -7.84
N PRO A 136 6.61 -3.64 -8.94
CA PRO A 136 5.57 -4.66 -8.90
C PRO A 136 6.15 -6.05 -8.70
N VAL A 137 5.50 -6.83 -7.84
CA VAL A 137 5.73 -8.26 -7.68
C VAL A 137 4.43 -8.96 -8.06
N VAL A 138 4.44 -9.67 -9.19
CA VAL A 138 3.22 -10.14 -9.85
C VAL A 138 2.90 -11.57 -9.40
N ILE A 139 1.84 -11.69 -8.60
CA ILE A 139 1.26 -12.97 -8.18
C ILE A 139 0.20 -13.41 -9.21
N GLU A 140 -0.62 -12.47 -9.67
CA GLU A 140 -1.64 -12.71 -10.70
C GLU A 140 -1.04 -12.62 -12.09
N ARG A 141 -0.57 -13.74 -12.64
CA ARG A 141 0.04 -13.80 -13.98
C ARG A 141 -0.96 -13.53 -15.11
N GLY A 142 -2.27 -13.60 -14.85
CA GLY A 142 -3.30 -13.24 -15.81
C GLY A 142 -3.19 -11.79 -16.30
N ILE A 143 -2.54 -10.88 -15.55
CA ILE A 143 -2.37 -9.49 -15.99
C ILE A 143 -1.61 -9.34 -17.31
N TYR A 144 -0.87 -10.35 -17.78
CA TYR A 144 -0.20 -10.30 -19.09
C TYR A 144 -1.16 -10.62 -20.25
N ASN A 145 -2.37 -11.11 -19.95
CA ASN A 145 -3.42 -11.39 -20.91
C ASN A 145 -4.40 -10.22 -21.02
N ARG A 146 -4.70 -9.79 -22.25
CA ARG A 146 -5.58 -8.64 -22.51
C ARG A 146 -7.02 -8.85 -22.04
N ALA A 147 -7.57 -10.05 -22.16
CA ALA A 147 -8.92 -10.34 -21.68
C ALA A 147 -9.02 -10.20 -20.15
N LYS A 148 -8.02 -10.69 -19.43
CA LYS A 148 -7.96 -10.54 -17.97
C LYS A 148 -7.82 -9.08 -17.54
N GLN A 149 -7.05 -8.27 -18.27
CA GLN A 149 -6.97 -6.83 -18.00
C GLN A 149 -8.32 -6.14 -18.18
N ILE A 150 -9.09 -6.51 -19.22
CA ILE A 150 -10.45 -6.01 -19.44
C ILE A 150 -11.38 -6.38 -18.29
N GLU A 151 -11.25 -7.59 -17.72
CA GLU A 151 -12.04 -8.00 -16.54
C GLU A 151 -11.83 -7.05 -15.35
N TYR A 152 -10.61 -6.60 -15.07
CA TYR A 152 -10.35 -5.67 -13.97
C TYR A 152 -10.94 -4.27 -14.23
N ILE A 153 -10.88 -3.79 -15.47
CA ILE A 153 -11.51 -2.52 -15.86
C ILE A 153 -13.04 -2.64 -15.68
N ALA A 154 -13.63 -3.71 -16.20
CA ALA A 154 -15.06 -3.97 -16.10
C ALA A 154 -15.53 -4.12 -14.65
N HIS A 155 -14.73 -4.77 -13.80
CA HIS A 155 -15.00 -4.88 -12.36
C HIS A 155 -15.17 -3.51 -11.72
N TRP A 156 -14.21 -2.59 -11.89
CA TRP A 156 -14.31 -1.26 -11.27
C TRP A 156 -15.41 -0.38 -11.87
N GLN A 157 -15.72 -0.55 -13.16
CA GLN A 157 -16.90 0.09 -13.75
C GLN A 157 -18.20 -0.41 -13.13
N HIS A 158 -18.29 -1.73 -12.88
CA HIS A 158 -19.44 -2.34 -12.24
C HIS A 158 -19.60 -1.88 -10.79
N GLU A 159 -18.54 -1.91 -9.98
CA GLU A 159 -18.53 -1.42 -8.59
C GLU A 159 -18.99 0.05 -8.52
N ALA A 160 -18.47 0.90 -9.42
CA ALA A 160 -18.86 2.31 -9.48
C ALA A 160 -20.36 2.48 -9.82
N GLU A 161 -20.92 1.68 -10.72
CA GLU A 161 -22.34 1.78 -11.08
C GLU A 161 -23.24 1.22 -9.99
N GLN A 162 -22.84 0.13 -9.33
CA GLN A 162 -23.56 -0.40 -8.15
C GLN A 162 -23.57 0.63 -7.02
N TYR A 163 -22.43 1.25 -6.72
CA TYR A 163 -22.32 2.30 -5.71
C TYR A 163 -23.20 3.51 -6.05
N LYS A 164 -23.16 3.95 -7.31
CA LYS A 164 -24.00 5.06 -7.79
C LYS A 164 -25.49 4.77 -7.66
N THR A 165 -25.91 3.55 -8.02
CA THR A 165 -27.31 3.12 -7.89
C THR A 165 -27.75 3.10 -6.43
N ALA A 166 -26.90 2.56 -5.54
CA ALA A 166 -27.16 2.58 -4.10
C ALA A 166 -27.21 4.02 -3.55
N MET A 167 -26.31 4.90 -4.00
CA MET A 167 -26.29 6.32 -3.59
C MET A 167 -27.58 7.05 -3.97
N GLN A 168 -28.21 6.70 -5.10
CA GLN A 168 -29.47 7.32 -5.55
C GLN A 168 -30.68 7.00 -4.66
N THR A 169 -30.62 5.96 -3.82
CA THR A 169 -31.70 5.63 -2.87
C THR A 169 -31.62 6.44 -1.58
N ILE A 170 -30.53 7.19 -1.38
CA ILE A 170 -30.29 8.03 -0.20
C ILE A 170 -30.66 9.48 -0.53
N GLU A 171 -31.30 10.19 0.41
CA GLU A 171 -31.59 11.62 0.26
C GLU A 171 -30.31 12.46 0.11
N SER A 172 -30.33 13.46 -0.77
CA SER A 172 -29.13 14.24 -1.14
C SER A 172 -28.45 14.92 0.05
N GLU A 173 -29.22 15.32 1.06
CA GLU A 173 -28.72 15.94 2.31
C GLU A 173 -27.80 15.00 3.11
N ASN A 174 -27.93 13.69 2.90
CA ASN A 174 -27.15 12.64 3.56
C ASN A 174 -25.97 12.12 2.71
N GLN A 175 -25.73 12.68 1.51
CA GLN A 175 -24.72 12.22 0.55
C GLN A 175 -23.39 13.00 0.64
N ASN A 176 -22.94 13.42 1.83
CA ASN A 176 -21.80 14.34 1.96
C ASN A 176 -20.48 13.82 1.35
N ASP A 177 -20.14 12.55 1.58
CA ASP A 177 -18.88 11.95 1.09
C ASP A 177 -19.10 10.91 -0.02
N MET A 178 -20.34 10.49 -0.27
CA MET A 178 -20.63 9.46 -1.27
C MET A 178 -20.18 9.84 -2.69
N PRO A 179 -20.37 11.09 -3.16
CA PRO A 179 -19.86 11.52 -4.46
C PRO A 179 -18.34 11.43 -4.58
N LYS A 180 -17.60 11.62 -3.48
CA LYS A 180 -16.13 11.51 -3.48
C LYS A 180 -15.71 10.05 -3.66
N ALA A 181 -16.33 9.12 -2.94
CA ALA A 181 -16.08 7.69 -3.09
C ALA A 181 -16.43 7.19 -4.51
N LEU A 182 -17.57 7.62 -5.05
CA LEU A 182 -17.94 7.30 -6.44
C LEU A 182 -16.91 7.84 -7.44
N LYS A 183 -16.41 9.07 -7.23
CA LYS A 183 -15.36 9.65 -8.07
C LYS A 183 -14.07 8.83 -7.99
N GLN A 184 -13.68 8.36 -6.80
CA GLN A 184 -12.51 7.49 -6.62
C GLN A 184 -12.65 6.18 -7.40
N MET A 185 -13.78 5.47 -7.27
CA MET A 185 -14.03 4.22 -8.02
C MET A 185 -13.94 4.44 -9.54
N LYS A 186 -14.52 5.54 -10.03
CA LYS A 186 -14.43 5.91 -11.46
C LYS A 186 -13.00 6.25 -11.89
N GLN A 187 -12.22 6.89 -11.03
CA GLN A 187 -10.81 7.18 -11.30
C GLN A 187 -9.97 5.91 -11.36
N ILE A 188 -10.23 4.93 -10.48
CA ILE A 188 -9.59 3.62 -10.54
C ILE A 188 -9.91 2.95 -11.89
N ALA A 189 -11.19 2.88 -12.27
CA ALA A 189 -11.60 2.29 -13.54
C ALA A 189 -10.92 2.96 -14.76
N ALA A 190 -10.85 4.30 -14.76
CA ALA A 190 -10.25 5.07 -15.86
C ALA A 190 -8.72 4.90 -15.95
N SER A 191 -8.05 4.67 -14.84
CA SER A 191 -6.59 4.57 -14.76
C SER A 191 -6.08 3.13 -14.82
N MET A 192 -6.97 2.14 -14.73
CA MET A 192 -6.63 0.72 -14.64
C MET A 192 -5.85 0.22 -15.86
N GLU A 193 -6.21 0.66 -17.08
CA GLU A 193 -5.46 0.26 -18.29
C GLU A 193 -4.01 0.74 -18.26
N GLU A 194 -3.80 2.02 -17.93
CA GLU A 194 -2.47 2.62 -17.81
C GLU A 194 -1.64 1.91 -16.74
N PHE A 195 -2.24 1.67 -15.57
CA PHE A 195 -1.58 0.98 -14.47
C PHE A 195 -1.18 -0.45 -14.85
N LEU A 196 -2.10 -1.25 -15.39
CA LEU A 196 -1.81 -2.63 -15.80
C LEU A 196 -0.77 -2.68 -16.91
N LYS A 197 -0.78 -1.72 -17.85
CA LYS A 197 0.27 -1.59 -18.87
C LYS A 197 1.63 -1.30 -18.23
N ALA A 198 1.68 -0.37 -17.27
CA ALA A 198 2.92 -0.02 -16.57
C ALA A 198 3.50 -1.23 -15.82
N VAL A 199 2.65 -1.98 -15.10
CA VAL A 199 3.05 -3.19 -14.39
C VAL A 199 3.51 -4.29 -15.36
N ALA A 200 2.70 -4.60 -16.36
CA ALA A 200 2.96 -5.72 -17.29
C ALA A 200 4.14 -5.46 -18.23
N SER A 201 4.52 -4.20 -18.45
CA SER A 201 5.68 -3.85 -19.28
C SER A 201 7.04 -4.05 -18.60
N LYS A 202 7.06 -4.30 -17.28
CA LYS A 202 8.28 -4.52 -16.51
C LYS A 202 8.67 -6.00 -16.51
N ASN A 203 9.98 -6.27 -16.43
CA ASN A 203 10.50 -7.61 -16.18
C ASN A 203 10.38 -7.94 -14.68
N ASN A 204 9.15 -8.22 -14.23
CA ASN A 204 8.86 -8.43 -12.82
C ASN A 204 9.47 -9.77 -12.34
N PRO A 205 10.08 -9.81 -11.14
CA PRO A 205 10.65 -11.04 -10.60
C PRO A 205 9.56 -12.07 -10.26
N ASP A 206 9.96 -13.33 -10.15
CA ASP A 206 9.12 -14.32 -9.49
C ASP A 206 8.98 -13.96 -7.99
N ILE A 207 7.85 -14.36 -7.39
CA ILE A 207 7.57 -14.09 -5.98
C ILE A 207 8.63 -14.72 -5.07
N SER A 208 9.20 -15.88 -5.45
CA SER A 208 10.26 -16.53 -4.67
C SER A 208 11.53 -15.70 -4.57
N ASP A 209 11.81 -14.90 -5.61
CA ASP A 209 13.07 -14.16 -5.78
C ASP A 209 12.89 -12.66 -5.54
N ALA A 210 11.65 -12.23 -5.24
CA ALA A 210 11.27 -10.82 -5.19
C ALA A 210 12.13 -10.00 -4.23
N GLY A 211 12.37 -10.51 -3.01
CA GLY A 211 13.18 -9.80 -2.02
C GLY A 211 14.61 -9.52 -2.50
N ASP A 212 15.28 -10.52 -3.07
CA ASP A 212 16.64 -10.37 -3.61
C ASP A 212 16.68 -9.45 -4.82
N ALA A 213 15.70 -9.57 -5.73
CA ALA A 213 15.58 -8.72 -6.90
C ALA A 213 15.38 -7.24 -6.52
N ILE A 214 14.54 -6.96 -5.51
CA ILE A 214 14.32 -5.61 -4.98
C ILE A 214 15.63 -5.06 -4.40
N ILE A 215 16.34 -5.82 -3.56
CA ILE A 215 17.62 -5.38 -2.97
C ILE A 215 18.64 -5.06 -4.07
N ALA A 216 18.80 -5.94 -5.06
CA ALA A 216 19.71 -5.72 -6.18
C ALA A 216 19.35 -4.45 -6.96
N HIS A 217 18.06 -4.22 -7.21
CA HIS A 217 17.57 -3.01 -7.88
C HIS A 217 17.88 -1.74 -7.07
N LEU A 218 17.68 -1.76 -5.75
CA LEU A 218 17.96 -0.62 -4.88
C LEU A 218 19.46 -0.31 -4.76
N LYS A 219 20.32 -1.34 -4.74
CA LYS A 219 21.78 -1.16 -4.83
C LYS A 219 22.20 -0.51 -6.15
N HIS A 220 21.61 -0.93 -7.28
CA HIS A 220 21.88 -0.31 -8.59
C HIS A 220 21.48 1.17 -8.62
N ARG A 221 20.43 1.55 -7.87
CA ARG A 221 19.96 2.93 -7.71
C ARG A 221 20.72 3.74 -6.66
N ASN A 222 21.76 3.17 -6.04
CA ASN A 222 22.50 3.77 -4.92
C ASN A 222 21.60 4.16 -3.73
N LEU A 223 20.49 3.44 -3.54
CA LEU A 223 19.61 3.57 -2.37
C LEU A 223 20.05 2.61 -1.23
N LEU A 224 20.91 1.65 -1.54
CA LEU A 224 21.60 0.80 -0.57
C LEU A 224 23.10 0.75 -0.87
N PRO A 225 23.96 0.55 0.14
CA PRO A 225 25.37 0.27 -0.07
C PRO A 225 25.56 -0.95 -0.97
N ARG A 226 26.55 -0.90 -1.87
CA ARG A 226 26.86 -1.99 -2.80
C ARG A 226 27.37 -3.22 -2.07
#